data_AF-A0A9E0VTS9-F1
#
_entry.id   AF-A0A9E0VTS9-F1
#
_cell.length_a   1.000
_cell.length_b   1.000
_cell.length_c   1.000
_cell.angle_alpha   90.00
_cell.angle_beta   90.00
_cell.angle_gamma   90.00
#
_symmetry.space_group_name_H-M   'P 1'
#
loop_
_entity.id
_entity.type
_entity.pdbx_description
1 polymer ?
#
loop_
_entity_poly.entity_id
_entity_poly.type
_entity_poly.pdbx_seq_one_letter_code
_entity_poly.pdbx_strand_id
1 'polypeptide(L)' 'MSMSDRDGVIWYDGKLVPWREAQTHVLTHTLHYGMGVF' A
#
# COMPACT_ATOMS: atom_id res chain seq x y z
N MET A 1 -5.17 7.42 15.56
CA MET A 1 -3.92 7.51 14.76
C MET A 1 -4.12 6.73 13.47
N SER A 2 -3.76 7.30 12.33
CA SER A 2 -3.89 6.60 11.03
C SER A 2 -2.72 5.65 10.79
N MET A 3 -2.95 4.56 10.04
CA MET A 3 -1.89 3.70 9.51
C MET A 3 -1.23 4.29 8.26
N SER A 4 -1.91 5.18 7.54
CA SER A 4 -1.43 5.78 6.28
C SER A 4 -0.53 7.02 6.48
N ASP A 5 -0.61 7.68 7.65
CA ASP A 5 0.13 8.90 7.94
C ASP A 5 1.23 8.63 8.97
N ARG A 6 2.39 8.18 8.49
CA ARG A 6 3.57 7.84 9.28
C ARG A 6 4.83 8.24 8.53
N ASP A 7 5.91 8.42 9.28
CA ASP A 7 7.24 8.60 8.71
C ASP A 7 7.90 7.23 8.45
N GLY A 8 8.82 7.19 7.48
CA GLY A 8 9.53 5.98 7.08
C GLY A 8 9.29 5.60 5.62
N VAL A 9 9.63 4.35 5.30
CA VAL A 9 9.54 3.79 3.94
C VAL A 9 8.82 2.44 3.94
N ILE A 10 8.13 2.13 2.85
CA ILE A 10 7.53 0.82 2.56
C ILE A 10 8.26 0.22 1.37
N TRP A 11 8.56 -1.07 1.42
CA TRP A 11 8.99 -1.80 0.24
C TRP A 11 7.78 -2.08 -0.65
N TYR A 12 7.79 -1.55 -1.86
CA TYR A 12 6.69 -1.60 -2.80
C TYR A 12 7.25 -1.90 -4.19
N ASP A 13 6.89 -3.06 -4.76
CA ASP A 13 7.27 -3.51 -6.10
C ASP A 13 8.77 -3.37 -6.44
N GLY A 14 9.64 -3.83 -5.54
CA GLY A 14 11.09 -3.83 -5.75
C GLY A 14 11.81 -2.56 -5.34
N LYS A 15 11.12 -1.55 -4.79
CA LYS A 15 11.71 -0.27 -4.39
C LYS A 15 11.25 0.15 -2.99
N LEU A 16 12.09 0.91 -2.28
CA LEU A 16 11.68 1.59 -1.06
C LEU A 16 11.03 2.92 -1.44
N VAL A 17 9.77 3.11 -1.07
CA VAL A 17 9.00 4.35 -1.32
C VAL A 17 8.66 5.04 0.01
N PRO A 18 8.55 6.38 0.06
CA PRO A 18 8.04 7.08 1.23
C PRO A 18 6.69 6.50 1.68
N TRP A 19 6.49 6.37 2.99
CA TRP A 19 5.30 5.70 3.55
C TRP A 19 3.97 6.22 2.98
N ARG A 20 3.85 7.55 2.82
CA ARG A 20 2.63 8.21 2.31
C ARG A 20 2.38 7.96 0.83
N GLU A 21 3.41 7.56 0.06
CA GLU A 21 3.34 7.30 -1.37
C GLU A 21 2.99 5.84 -1.71
N ALA A 22 3.00 4.93 -0.74
CA ALA A 22 2.60 3.52 -0.91
C ALA A 22 1.06 3.39 -1.06
N GLN A 23 0.52 3.94 -2.13
CA GLN A 23 -0.90 3.94 -2.46
C GLN A 23 -1.21 2.92 -3.55
N THR A 24 -2.44 2.41 -3.55
CA THR A 24 -3.01 1.65 -4.67
C THR A 24 -4.31 2.32 -5.11
N HIS A 25 -4.73 2.09 -6.36
CA HIS A 25 -5.95 2.70 -6.86
C HIS A 25 -7.18 2.10 -6.18
N VAL A 26 -8.26 2.88 -6.02
CA VAL A 26 -9.49 2.37 -5.39
C VAL A 26 -10.04 1.16 -6.13
N LEU A 27 -9.91 1.08 -7.45
CA LEU A 27 -10.37 -0.05 -8.28
C LEU A 27 -9.41 -1.26 -8.29
N THR A 28 -8.51 -1.40 -7.33
CA THR A 28 -7.63 -2.57 -7.25
C THR A 28 -8.43 -3.86 -7.03
N HIS A 29 -8.11 -4.90 -7.80
CA HIS A 29 -8.88 -6.14 -7.86
C HIS A 29 -8.98 -6.85 -6.50
N THR A 30 -7.87 -6.99 -5.78
CA THR A 30 -7.85 -7.63 -4.45
C THR A 30 -8.73 -6.90 -3.43
N LEU A 31 -8.90 -5.58 -3.57
CA LEU A 31 -9.78 -4.79 -2.70
C LEU A 31 -11.26 -5.14 -2.91
N HIS A 32 -11.66 -5.48 -4.13
CA HIS A 32 -13.05 -5.77 -4.50
C HIS A 32 -13.40 -7.26 -4.46
N TYR A 33 -12.43 -8.13 -4.73
CA TYR A 33 -12.67 -9.56 -4.94
C TYR A 33 -11.89 -10.47 -3.98
N GLY A 34 -11.15 -9.90 -3.03
CA GLY A 34 -10.50 -10.65 -1.94
C GLY A 34 -9.39 -11.61 -2.35
N MET A 35 -9.00 -11.65 -3.63
CA MET A 35 -7.97 -12.56 -4.12
C MET A 35 -6.57 -11.99 -3.85
N GLY A 36 -5.92 -12.47 -2.79
CA GLY A 36 -4.56 -12.11 -2.40
C GLY A 36 -4.05 -12.95 -1.21
N VAL A 37 -2.74 -12.93 -0.97
CA VAL A 37 -2.07 -13.51 0.21
C VAL A 37 -1.15 -12.46 0.83
N PHE A 38 -0.92 -12.53 2.14
CA PHE A 38 -0.07 -11.59 2.87
C PHE A 38 0.91 -12.32 3.80
#